data_AF-A0A2R6S4I1-F1
#
_entry.id   AF-A0A2R6S4I1-F1
#
_cell.length_a   1.000
_cell.length_b   1.000
_cell.length_c   1.000
_cell.angle_alpha   90.00
_cell.angle_beta   90.00
_cell.angle_gamma   90.00
#
_symmetry.space_group_name_H-M   'P 1'
#
loop_
_entity.id
_entity.type
_entity.pdbx_description
1 polymer ?
#
loop_
_entity_poly.entity_id
_entity_poly.type
_entity_poly.pdbx_seq_one_letter_code
_entity_poly.pdbx_strand_id
1 'polypeptide(L)'
;MVEKGLGREDLAIAVLIDFPFQMFAGWIAGRWSRGNRPLWPWMIAFWPRLILALFATLIVYWFPKPPISMGFFVLLIFQTVLGSFAGTIQFGGISAFHTRIADPVVGGTYMTLLATFTNLGGTWPRYFVLKGVDFFTVATCQIQEQGLEVKAAECVSDHGKIACENLGGECVTERDGYYIVSAVCLGIGVLSVIFHMIPTARKLQEWSAVGVLSTQRA
;
A
#
# COMPACT_ATOMS: atom_id res chain seq x y z
N MET A 1 7.75 8.16 8.78
CA MET A 1 9.13 8.10 8.26
C MET A 1 9.74 9.50 8.14
N VAL A 2 9.05 10.46 7.52
CA VAL A 2 9.49 11.88 7.49
C VAL A 2 9.67 12.46 8.90
N GLU A 3 8.72 12.20 9.81
CA GLU A 3 8.82 12.60 11.23
C GLU A 3 9.95 11.91 12.01
N LYS A 4 10.56 10.84 11.46
CA LYS A 4 11.65 10.08 12.10
C LYS A 4 13.04 10.45 11.56
N GLY A 5 13.18 11.60 10.89
CA GLY A 5 14.46 12.14 10.44
C GLY A 5 14.92 11.72 9.04
N LEU A 6 14.02 11.16 8.22
CA LEU A 6 14.32 10.87 6.81
C LEU A 6 14.11 12.15 5.97
N GLY A 7 15.16 12.62 5.30
CA GLY A 7 15.10 13.80 4.42
C GLY A 7 14.09 13.63 3.28
N ARG A 8 13.47 14.72 2.82
CA ARG A 8 12.57 14.68 1.67
C ARG A 8 13.33 14.38 0.37
N GLU A 9 14.60 14.77 0.34
CA GLU A 9 15.59 14.50 -0.69
C GLU A 9 15.88 13.00 -0.86
N ASP A 10 16.05 12.27 0.25
CA ASP A 10 16.30 10.83 0.23
C ASP A 10 15.09 10.05 -0.30
N LEU A 11 13.88 10.51 0.05
CA LEU A 11 12.63 9.98 -0.48
C LEU A 11 12.51 10.23 -1.99
N ALA A 12 12.93 11.39 -2.48
CA ALA A 12 12.88 11.71 -3.91
C ALA A 12 13.87 10.84 -4.71
N ILE A 13 15.08 10.62 -4.18
CA ILE A 13 16.08 9.74 -4.80
C ILE A 13 15.56 8.31 -4.89
N ALA A 14 14.91 7.80 -3.83
CA ALA A 14 14.31 6.47 -3.84
C ALA A 14 13.26 6.31 -4.94
N VAL A 15 12.41 7.32 -5.16
CA VAL A 15 11.39 7.30 -6.24
C VAL A 15 12.05 7.32 -7.63
N LEU A 16 13.11 8.09 -7.81
CA LEU A 16 13.83 8.12 -9.09
C LEU A 16 14.47 6.77 -9.44
N ILE A 17 15.05 6.10 -8.44
CA ILE A 17 15.63 4.76 -8.59
C ILE A 17 14.54 3.73 -8.90
N ASP A 18 13.35 3.88 -8.32
CA ASP A 18 12.23 2.93 -8.49
C ASP A 18 11.65 2.91 -9.92
N PHE A 19 11.64 4.06 -10.59
CA PHE A 19 11.05 4.21 -11.93
C PHE A 19 11.52 3.17 -12.99
N PRO A 20 12.83 2.94 -13.21
CA PRO A 20 13.28 1.91 -14.16
C PRO A 20 12.82 0.50 -13.77
N PHE A 21 12.78 0.16 -12.47
CA PHE A 21 12.29 -1.14 -12.01
C PHE A 21 10.80 -1.30 -12.26
N GLN A 22 10.01 -0.24 -12.07
CA GLN A 22 8.59 -0.25 -12.40
C GLN A 22 8.36 -0.46 -13.90
N MET A 23 9.15 0.18 -14.77
CA MET A 23 9.05 -0.03 -16.22
C MET A 23 9.35 -1.50 -16.60
N PHE A 24 10.36 -2.10 -15.99
CA PHE A 24 10.66 -3.51 -16.15
C PHE A 24 9.55 -4.43 -15.61
N ALA A 25 9.00 -4.11 -14.44
CA ALA A 25 7.86 -4.81 -13.84
C ALA A 25 6.64 -4.80 -14.76
N GLY A 26 6.31 -3.65 -15.36
CA GLY A 26 5.21 -3.51 -16.30
C GLY A 26 5.40 -4.35 -17.55
N TRP A 27 6.63 -4.41 -18.09
CA TRP A 27 6.95 -5.30 -19.21
C TRP A 27 6.76 -6.79 -18.85
N ILE A 28 7.21 -7.21 -17.67
CA ILE A 28 6.99 -8.57 -17.16
C ILE A 28 5.49 -8.86 -17.02
N ALA A 29 4.73 -7.95 -16.43
CA ALA A 29 3.29 -8.08 -16.23
C ALA A 29 2.56 -8.28 -17.57
N GLY A 30 2.89 -7.47 -18.57
CA GLY A 30 2.37 -7.61 -19.93
C GLY A 30 2.77 -8.95 -20.56
N ARG A 31 4.02 -9.38 -20.38
CA ARG A 31 4.50 -10.67 -20.91
C ARG A 31 3.78 -11.86 -20.29
N TRP A 32 3.62 -11.90 -18.96
CA TRP A 32 2.97 -13.01 -18.26
C TRP A 32 1.44 -13.01 -18.42
N SER A 33 0.86 -11.86 -18.75
CA SER A 33 -0.58 -11.78 -19.04
C SER A 33 -0.94 -12.34 -20.41
N ARG A 34 0.04 -12.59 -21.30
CA ARG A 34 -0.17 -13.24 -22.62
C ARG A 34 -0.40 -14.75 -22.44
N GLY A 35 -1.54 -15.26 -22.91
CA GLY A 35 -1.92 -16.68 -22.81
C GLY A 35 -3.24 -16.94 -22.08
N ASN A 36 -3.49 -18.20 -21.70
CA ASN A 36 -4.80 -18.66 -21.19
C ASN A 36 -5.13 -18.23 -19.74
N ARG A 37 -4.24 -17.53 -19.04
CA ARG A 37 -4.42 -17.13 -17.63
C ARG A 37 -4.02 -15.66 -17.38
N PRO A 38 -4.76 -14.67 -17.91
CA PRO A 38 -4.37 -13.25 -17.83
C PRO A 38 -4.31 -12.69 -16.41
N LEU A 39 -5.16 -13.16 -15.48
CA LEU A 39 -5.14 -12.74 -14.07
C LEU A 39 -4.08 -13.45 -13.19
N TRP A 40 -3.31 -14.39 -13.74
CA TRP A 40 -2.30 -15.12 -12.97
C TRP A 40 -1.19 -14.23 -12.38
N PRO A 41 -0.62 -13.25 -13.13
CA PRO A 41 0.36 -12.31 -12.60
C PRO A 41 -0.18 -11.50 -11.42
N TRP A 42 -1.45 -11.09 -11.51
CA TRP A 42 -2.13 -10.35 -10.44
C TRP A 42 -2.28 -11.18 -9.16
N MET A 43 -2.70 -12.45 -9.28
CA MET A 43 -2.82 -13.35 -8.12
C MET A 43 -1.46 -13.65 -7.48
N ILE A 44 -0.43 -13.90 -8.29
CA ILE A 44 0.91 -14.19 -7.77
C ILE A 44 1.52 -12.98 -7.10
N ALA A 45 1.41 -11.78 -7.70
CA ALA A 45 1.96 -10.56 -7.13
C ALA A 45 1.31 -10.15 -5.80
N PHE A 46 0.10 -10.64 -5.52
CA PHE A 46 -0.59 -10.36 -4.26
C PHE A 46 0.12 -10.95 -3.04
N TRP A 47 0.65 -12.17 -3.15
CA TRP A 47 1.38 -12.84 -2.06
C TRP A 47 2.66 -12.12 -1.60
N PRO A 48 3.63 -11.82 -2.49
CA PRO A 48 4.81 -11.06 -2.10
C PRO A 48 4.41 -9.67 -1.59
N ARG A 49 3.33 -9.06 -2.10
CA ARG A 49 2.85 -7.78 -1.56
C ARG A 49 2.40 -7.86 -0.11
N LEU A 50 1.66 -8.90 0.28
CA LEU A 50 1.27 -9.12 1.68
C LEU A 50 2.50 -9.37 2.58
N ILE A 51 3.45 -10.19 2.09
CA ILE A 51 4.70 -10.48 2.80
C ILE A 51 5.54 -9.20 2.97
N LEU A 52 5.69 -8.41 1.92
CA LEU A 52 6.40 -7.14 1.94
C LEU A 52 5.69 -6.13 2.85
N ALA A 53 4.36 -6.08 2.88
CA ALA A 53 3.62 -5.22 3.81
C ALA A 53 3.87 -5.61 5.28
N LEU A 54 3.96 -6.91 5.58
CA LEU A 54 4.37 -7.40 6.90
C LEU A 54 5.81 -6.97 7.23
N PHE A 55 6.76 -7.18 6.32
CA PHE A 55 8.15 -6.74 6.50
C PHE A 55 8.27 -5.23 6.70
N ALA A 56 7.53 -4.42 5.94
CA ALA A 56 7.49 -2.97 6.12
C ALA A 56 7.04 -2.57 7.53
N THR A 57 6.01 -3.25 8.06
CA THR A 57 5.51 -3.03 9.43
C THR A 57 6.58 -3.41 10.47
N LEU A 58 7.30 -4.52 10.26
CA LEU A 58 8.40 -4.94 11.12
C LEU A 58 9.59 -3.98 11.09
N ILE A 59 9.92 -3.43 9.92
CA ILE A 59 11.00 -2.43 9.76
C ILE A 59 10.66 -1.16 10.55
N VAL A 60 9.40 -0.72 10.55
CA VAL A 60 8.95 0.45 11.34
C VAL A 60 9.06 0.19 12.85
N TYR A 61 8.83 -1.06 13.27
CA TYR A 61 8.99 -1.47 14.67
C TYR A 61 10.45 -1.47 15.12
N TRP A 62 11.35 -2.00 14.30
CA TRP A 62 12.81 -2.04 14.57
C TRP A 62 13.54 -0.74 14.20
N PHE A 63 12.81 0.36 14.00
CA PHE A 63 13.39 1.59 13.52
C PHE A 63 14.40 2.14 14.54
N PRO A 64 15.70 2.24 14.18
CA PRO A 64 16.72 2.71 15.10
C PRO A 64 16.52 4.19 15.43
N LYS A 65 16.86 4.58 16.67
CA LYS A 65 16.96 6.00 17.03
C LYS A 65 18.07 6.66 16.20
N PRO A 66 17.92 7.92 15.76
CA PRO A 66 18.94 8.60 14.98
C PRO A 66 20.30 8.62 15.73
N PRO A 67 21.45 8.48 15.03
CA PRO A 67 21.64 8.52 13.57
C PRO A 67 21.31 7.20 12.85
N ILE A 68 20.72 7.31 11.66
CA ILE A 68 20.33 6.16 10.83
C ILE A 68 21.58 5.54 10.19
N SER A 69 21.79 4.24 10.38
CA SER A 69 22.90 3.53 9.70
C SER A 69 22.64 3.41 8.19
N MET A 70 23.69 3.55 7.37
CA MET A 70 23.60 3.39 5.91
C MET A 70 23.00 2.04 5.51
N GLY A 71 23.29 0.97 6.26
CA GLY A 71 22.71 -0.36 6.00
C GLY A 71 21.19 -0.41 6.17
N PHE A 72 20.65 0.24 7.21
CA PHE A 72 19.21 0.32 7.44
C PHE A 72 18.51 1.13 6.35
N PHE A 73 19.15 2.22 5.89
CA PHE A 73 18.65 3.04 4.79
C PHE A 73 18.57 2.25 3.47
N VAL A 74 19.62 1.50 3.12
CA VAL A 74 19.61 0.63 1.93
C VAL A 74 18.53 -0.45 2.03
N LEU A 75 18.35 -1.05 3.19
CA LEU A 75 17.28 -2.03 3.45
C LEU A 75 15.89 -1.40 3.20
N LEU A 76 15.66 -0.19 3.70
CA LEU A 76 14.41 0.55 3.51
C LEU A 76 14.13 0.82 2.03
N ILE A 77 15.13 1.26 1.27
CA ILE A 77 15.01 1.49 -0.17
C ILE A 77 14.71 0.17 -0.88
N PHE A 78 15.48 -0.87 -0.61
CA PHE A 78 15.31 -2.17 -1.24
C PHE A 78 13.90 -2.74 -1.02
N GLN A 79 13.41 -2.68 0.22
CA GLN A 79 12.05 -3.05 0.58
C GLN A 79 11.00 -2.23 -0.19
N THR A 80 11.21 -0.92 -0.30
CA THR A 80 10.28 -0.01 -0.99
C THR A 80 10.21 -0.33 -2.48
N VAL A 81 11.36 -0.50 -3.14
CA VAL A 81 11.47 -0.85 -4.56
C VAL A 81 10.84 -2.23 -4.83
N LEU A 82 11.08 -3.24 -3.98
CA LEU A 82 10.41 -4.54 -4.11
C LEU A 82 8.88 -4.42 -3.97
N GLY A 83 8.42 -3.60 -3.03
CA GLY A 83 6.99 -3.31 -2.82
C GLY A 83 6.35 -2.67 -4.06
N SER A 84 6.98 -1.64 -4.59
CA SER A 84 6.58 -0.98 -5.84
C SER A 84 6.58 -1.94 -7.02
N PHE A 85 7.62 -2.75 -7.17
CA PHE A 85 7.74 -3.76 -8.22
C PHE A 85 6.57 -4.74 -8.22
N ALA A 86 6.24 -5.32 -7.05
CA ALA A 86 5.09 -6.20 -6.90
C ALA A 86 3.77 -5.47 -7.20
N GLY A 87 3.64 -4.22 -6.74
CA GLY A 87 2.48 -3.36 -7.02
C GLY A 87 2.27 -3.11 -8.52
N THR A 88 3.35 -2.87 -9.26
CA THR A 88 3.30 -2.64 -10.71
C THR A 88 2.96 -3.91 -11.48
N ILE A 89 3.46 -5.08 -11.06
CA ILE A 89 3.03 -6.36 -11.67
C ILE A 89 1.54 -6.59 -11.45
N GLN A 90 1.05 -6.32 -10.24
CA GLN A 90 -0.35 -6.47 -9.92
C GLN A 90 -1.21 -5.51 -10.76
N PHE A 91 -0.89 -4.22 -10.78
CA PHE A 91 -1.63 -3.23 -11.57
C PHE A 91 -1.57 -3.50 -13.08
N GLY A 92 -0.41 -3.92 -13.59
CA GLY A 92 -0.24 -4.31 -14.99
C GLY A 92 -1.08 -5.55 -15.35
N GLY A 93 -1.14 -6.54 -14.46
CA GLY A 93 -1.91 -7.77 -14.67
C GLY A 93 -3.43 -7.53 -14.75
N ILE A 94 -3.99 -6.70 -13.87
CA ILE A 94 -5.41 -6.36 -13.93
C ILE A 94 -5.73 -5.48 -15.15
N SER A 95 -4.85 -4.54 -15.49
CA SER A 95 -5.01 -3.68 -16.67
C SER A 95 -5.02 -4.51 -17.96
N ALA A 96 -4.12 -5.48 -18.07
CA ALA A 96 -4.10 -6.43 -19.20
C ALA A 96 -5.38 -7.27 -19.29
N PHE A 97 -6.00 -7.61 -18.14
CA PHE A 97 -7.29 -8.28 -18.11
C PHE A 97 -8.43 -7.36 -18.57
N HIS A 98 -8.47 -6.11 -18.11
CA HIS A 98 -9.47 -5.12 -18.55
C HIS A 98 -9.47 -4.93 -20.07
N THR A 99 -8.30 -4.88 -20.70
CA THR A 99 -8.20 -4.78 -22.16
C THR A 99 -8.76 -6.00 -22.88
N ARG A 100 -8.73 -7.19 -22.27
CA ARG A 100 -9.26 -8.41 -22.89
C ARG A 100 -10.77 -8.55 -22.81
N ILE A 101 -11.36 -8.09 -21.71
CA ILE A 101 -12.81 -8.14 -21.53
C ILE A 101 -13.52 -6.97 -22.20
N ALA A 102 -12.78 -5.91 -22.52
CA ALA A 102 -13.31 -4.75 -23.23
C ALA A 102 -13.69 -5.12 -24.67
N ASP A 103 -14.92 -4.80 -25.05
CA ASP A 103 -15.43 -4.99 -26.41
C ASP A 103 -14.60 -4.19 -27.44
N PRO A 104 -14.26 -4.73 -28.62
CA PRO A 104 -13.53 -3.98 -29.64
C PRO A 104 -14.22 -2.68 -30.10
N VAL A 105 -15.55 -2.58 -30.05
CA VAL A 105 -16.31 -1.42 -30.54
C VAL A 105 -16.42 -0.31 -29.48
N VAL A 106 -16.56 -0.67 -28.20
CA VAL A 106 -16.80 0.29 -27.08
C VAL A 106 -15.76 0.12 -25.95
N GLY A 107 -14.61 -0.48 -26.26
CA GLY A 107 -13.63 -0.90 -25.26
C GLY A 107 -12.96 0.25 -24.52
N GLY A 108 -12.85 1.41 -25.18
CA GLY A 108 -12.32 2.62 -24.54
C GLY A 108 -13.12 3.02 -23.30
N THR A 109 -14.45 3.09 -23.41
CA THR A 109 -15.34 3.46 -22.30
C THR A 109 -15.28 2.44 -21.16
N TYR A 110 -15.28 1.14 -21.47
CA TYR A 110 -15.14 0.09 -20.45
C TYR A 110 -13.78 0.14 -19.75
N MET A 111 -12.68 0.31 -20.50
CA MET A 111 -11.35 0.41 -19.90
C MET A 111 -11.21 1.64 -19.00
N THR A 112 -11.73 2.80 -19.41
CA THR A 112 -11.71 4.01 -18.58
C THR A 112 -12.51 3.83 -17.30
N LEU A 113 -13.73 3.30 -17.38
CA LEU A 113 -14.58 3.06 -16.21
C LEU A 113 -13.91 2.08 -15.22
N LEU A 114 -13.34 1.00 -15.72
CA LEU A 114 -12.62 0.01 -14.89
C LEU A 114 -11.34 0.59 -14.26
N ALA A 115 -10.63 1.45 -14.98
CA ALA A 115 -9.47 2.17 -14.44
C ALA A 115 -9.88 3.15 -13.33
N THR A 116 -11.00 3.87 -13.50
CA THR A 116 -11.56 4.74 -12.46
C THR A 116 -11.90 3.97 -11.20
N PHE A 117 -12.59 2.82 -11.32
CA PHE A 117 -12.89 1.97 -10.16
C PHE A 117 -11.61 1.42 -9.50
N THR A 118 -10.60 1.06 -10.28
CA THR A 118 -9.32 0.57 -9.74
C THR A 118 -8.59 1.66 -8.95
N ASN A 119 -8.52 2.89 -9.48
CA ASN A 119 -7.88 4.02 -8.81
C ASN A 119 -8.66 4.46 -7.56
N LEU A 120 -9.99 4.45 -7.63
CA LEU A 120 -10.84 4.72 -6.47
C LEU A 120 -10.64 3.66 -5.38
N GLY A 121 -10.61 2.39 -5.75
CA GLY A 121 -10.38 1.26 -4.85
C GLY A 121 -9.05 1.34 -4.09
N GLY A 122 -8.01 1.93 -4.68
CA GLY A 122 -6.73 2.16 -4.02
C GLY A 122 -6.66 3.39 -3.11
N THR A 123 -7.55 4.37 -3.29
CA THR A 123 -7.46 5.67 -2.61
C THR A 123 -8.47 5.84 -1.49
N TRP A 124 -9.73 5.44 -1.69
CA TRP A 124 -10.80 5.60 -0.70
C TRP A 124 -10.56 4.91 0.65
N PRO A 125 -9.89 3.73 0.76
CA PRO A 125 -9.72 3.08 2.06
C PRO A 125 -8.75 3.84 2.95
N ARG A 126 -7.88 4.68 2.36
CA ARG A 126 -6.83 5.41 3.08
C ARG A 126 -7.42 6.27 4.19
N TYR A 127 -8.55 6.93 3.95
CA TYR A 127 -9.23 7.73 4.97
C TYR A 127 -9.61 6.88 6.18
N PHE A 128 -10.28 5.74 5.96
CA PHE A 128 -10.72 4.85 7.04
C PHE A 128 -9.55 4.22 7.80
N VAL A 129 -8.50 3.82 7.07
CA VAL A 129 -7.29 3.24 7.69
C VAL A 129 -6.60 4.26 8.59
N LEU A 130 -6.36 5.48 8.10
CA LEU A 130 -5.72 6.53 8.89
C LEU A 130 -6.58 6.95 10.08
N LYS A 131 -7.90 7.11 9.89
CA LYS A 131 -8.81 7.41 10.99
C LYS A 131 -8.86 6.28 12.02
N GLY A 132 -8.73 5.03 11.58
CA GLY A 132 -8.56 3.87 12.45
C GLY A 132 -7.28 3.94 13.26
N VAL A 133 -6.15 4.36 12.66
CA VAL A 133 -4.88 4.55 13.38
C VAL A 133 -5.07 5.59 14.48
N ASP A 134 -5.67 6.74 14.17
CA ASP A 134 -5.94 7.78 15.16
C ASP A 134 -6.82 7.24 16.29
N PHE A 135 -7.87 6.48 15.96
CA PHE A 135 -8.80 5.92 16.97
C PHE A 135 -8.12 4.94 17.93
N PHE A 136 -7.15 4.15 17.46
CA PHE A 136 -6.43 3.18 18.30
C PHE A 136 -5.16 3.75 18.95
N THR A 137 -4.73 4.96 18.57
CA THR A 137 -3.53 5.60 19.09
C THR A 137 -3.84 6.33 20.39
N VAL A 138 -2.99 6.13 21.40
CA VAL A 138 -3.05 6.86 22.67
C VAL A 138 -1.75 7.61 22.85
N ALA A 139 -1.83 8.94 22.82
CA ALA A 139 -0.70 9.84 22.95
C ALA A 139 -1.07 11.00 23.90
N THR A 140 -0.21 11.25 24.88
CA THR A 140 -0.40 12.29 25.89
C THR A 140 0.63 13.39 25.74
N CYS A 141 0.22 14.64 25.90
CA CYS A 141 1.14 15.77 26.00
C CYS A 141 1.72 15.84 27.41
N GLN A 142 3.04 15.80 27.53
CA GLN A 142 3.76 16.05 28.78
C GLN A 142 4.33 17.46 28.75
N ILE A 143 3.87 18.31 29.68
CA ILE A 143 4.36 19.68 29.83
C ILE A 143 5.23 19.73 31.09
N GLN A 144 6.47 20.20 30.97
CA GLN A 144 7.33 20.45 32.13
C GLN A 144 7.08 21.87 32.67
N GLU A 145 6.02 22.06 33.45
CA GLU A 145 5.88 23.27 34.27
C GLU A 145 6.32 22.98 35.71
N GLN A 146 7.44 23.61 36.11
CA GLN A 146 7.88 23.73 37.52
C GLN A 146 7.77 22.45 38.38
N GLY A 147 8.15 21.30 37.82
CA GLY A 147 8.23 20.03 38.55
C GLY A 147 6.92 19.24 38.70
N LEU A 148 5.84 19.63 38.03
CA LEU A 148 4.58 18.87 37.99
C LEU A 148 4.33 18.36 36.56
N GLU A 149 4.33 17.04 36.36
CA GLU A 149 3.92 16.44 35.08
C GLU A 149 2.40 16.55 34.92
N VAL A 150 1.92 17.56 34.21
CA VAL A 150 0.50 17.69 33.87
C VAL A 150 0.24 16.93 32.57
N LYS A 151 -0.54 15.84 32.64
CA LYS A 151 -1.09 15.16 31.47
C LYS A 151 -2.21 16.02 30.88
N ALA A 152 -1.90 16.79 29.83
CA ALA A 152 -2.88 17.60 29.11
C ALA A 152 -3.15 17.02 27.70
N ALA A 153 -4.09 17.64 26.99
CA ALA A 153 -4.64 17.39 25.64
C ALA A 153 -4.03 16.26 24.77
N GLU A 154 -4.89 15.50 24.09
CA GLU A 154 -4.51 14.39 23.21
C GLU A 154 -3.57 14.81 22.07
N CYS A 155 -2.41 14.14 21.95
CA CYS A 155 -1.39 14.34 20.91
C CYS A 155 -1.60 13.49 19.64
N VAL A 156 -2.86 13.09 19.36
CA VAL A 156 -3.17 12.19 18.25
C VAL A 156 -3.49 12.97 16.96
N SER A 157 -4.28 14.03 17.06
CA SER A 157 -4.62 14.87 15.92
C SER A 157 -3.51 15.88 15.60
N ASP A 158 -3.38 16.28 14.33
CA ASP A 158 -2.44 17.34 13.93
C ASP A 158 -2.67 18.65 14.73
N HIS A 159 -3.93 18.99 15.01
CA HIS A 159 -4.28 20.11 15.87
C HIS A 159 -3.81 19.93 17.31
N GLY A 160 -3.92 18.72 17.86
CA GLY A 160 -3.44 18.38 19.21
C GLY A 160 -1.92 18.44 19.33
N LYS A 161 -1.20 17.95 18.31
CA LYS A 161 0.27 18.06 18.23
C LYS A 161 0.72 19.52 18.23
N ILE A 162 0.12 20.37 17.38
CA ILE A 162 0.44 21.80 17.30
C ILE A 162 0.10 22.52 18.61
N ALA A 163 -1.02 22.18 19.24
CA ALA A 163 -1.39 22.76 20.53
C ALA A 163 -0.40 22.40 21.65
N CYS A 164 0.08 21.16 21.70
CA CYS A 164 1.11 20.72 22.66
C CYS A 164 2.46 21.41 22.42
N GLU A 165 2.87 21.54 21.15
CA GLU A 165 4.11 22.22 20.76
C GLU A 165 4.08 23.71 21.13
N ASN A 166 2.94 24.39 20.92
CA ASN A 166 2.75 25.78 21.34
C ASN A 166 2.82 25.98 22.87
N LEU A 167 2.52 24.94 23.65
CA LEU A 167 2.64 24.93 25.11
C LEU A 167 4.04 24.54 25.59
N GLY A 168 4.98 24.27 24.68
CA GLY A 168 6.34 23.82 25.02
C GLY A 168 6.40 22.39 25.58
N GLY A 169 5.35 21.59 25.37
CA GLY A 169 5.30 20.18 25.79
C GLY A 169 5.84 19.22 24.75
N GLU A 170 6.22 18.01 25.19
CA GLU A 170 6.63 16.90 24.32
C GLU A 170 5.49 15.87 24.23
N CYS A 171 5.15 15.45 23.01
CA CYS A 171 4.13 14.43 22.78
C CYS A 171 4.72 13.03 22.95
N VAL A 172 4.34 12.33 24.02
CA VAL A 172 4.75 10.95 24.28
C VAL A 172 3.66 9.99 23.82
N THR A 173 4.00 9.09 22.91
CA THR A 173 3.11 8.03 22.40
C THR A 173 3.23 6.79 23.29
N GLU A 174 2.20 6.50 24.08
CA GLU A 174 2.16 5.30 24.94
C GLU A 174 1.74 4.06 24.12
N ARG A 175 0.77 4.21 23.21
CA ARG A 175 0.27 3.14 22.35
C ARG A 175 0.12 3.62 20.91
N ASP A 176 0.84 2.99 20.01
CA ASP A 176 0.76 3.28 18.58
C ASP A 176 -0.32 2.41 17.91
N GLY A 177 -1.40 3.05 17.46
CA GLY A 177 -2.50 2.40 16.75
C GLY A 177 -2.11 1.83 15.38
N TYR A 178 -0.98 2.27 14.82
CA TYR A 178 -0.44 1.80 13.55
C TYR A 178 -0.30 0.28 13.48
N TYR A 179 0.23 -0.35 14.54
CA TYR A 179 0.48 -1.79 14.55
C TYR A 179 -0.82 -2.60 14.60
N ILE A 180 -1.81 -2.12 15.33
CA ILE A 180 -3.12 -2.78 15.46
C ILE A 180 -3.84 -2.75 14.11
N VAL A 181 -3.92 -1.56 13.50
CA VAL A 181 -4.57 -1.39 12.21
C VAL A 181 -3.83 -2.18 11.12
N SER A 182 -2.50 -2.16 11.12
CA SER A 182 -1.70 -2.93 10.17
C SER A 182 -1.95 -4.43 10.30
N ALA A 183 -2.03 -4.97 11.53
CA ALA A 183 -2.35 -6.38 11.76
C ALA A 183 -3.75 -6.74 11.26
N VAL A 184 -4.75 -5.89 11.53
CA VAL A 184 -6.13 -6.07 11.03
C VAL A 184 -6.17 -6.03 9.51
N CYS A 185 -5.52 -5.06 8.87
CA CYS A 185 -5.47 -4.94 7.41
C CYS A 185 -4.78 -6.14 6.75
N LEU A 186 -3.66 -6.62 7.32
CA LEU A 186 -2.97 -7.81 6.83
C LEU A 186 -3.85 -9.06 6.99
N GLY A 187 -4.50 -9.22 8.13
CA GLY A 187 -5.43 -10.33 8.37
C GLY A 187 -6.59 -10.36 7.39
N ILE A 188 -7.29 -9.23 7.24
CA ILE A 188 -8.38 -9.07 6.25
C ILE A 188 -7.86 -9.31 4.83
N GLY A 189 -6.67 -8.83 4.50
CA GLY A 189 -6.02 -9.04 3.21
C GLY A 189 -5.81 -10.53 2.89
N VAL A 190 -5.22 -11.28 3.83
CA VAL A 190 -5.00 -12.73 3.68
C VAL A 190 -6.31 -13.48 3.53
N LEU A 191 -7.29 -13.20 4.40
CA LEU A 191 -8.61 -13.85 4.35
C LEU A 191 -9.32 -13.55 3.02
N SER A 192 -9.32 -12.29 2.58
CA SER A 192 -9.94 -11.87 1.32
C SER A 192 -9.31 -12.58 0.11
N VAL A 193 -7.98 -12.72 0.10
CA VAL A 193 -7.29 -13.41 -1.00
C VAL A 193 -7.71 -14.87 -1.11
N ILE A 194 -7.68 -15.57 0.01
CA ILE A 194 -7.92 -17.02 0.07
C ILE A 194 -9.40 -17.32 -0.22
N PHE A 195 -10.31 -16.62 0.45
CA PHE A 195 -11.73 -16.95 0.41
C PHE A 195 -12.48 -16.29 -0.75
N HIS A 196 -12.03 -15.14 -1.26
CA HIS A 196 -12.80 -14.36 -2.23
C HIS A 196 -12.03 -14.09 -3.55
N MET A 197 -10.81 -13.58 -3.49
CA MET A 197 -10.12 -13.09 -4.68
C MET A 197 -9.64 -14.22 -5.60
N ILE A 198 -8.97 -15.25 -5.06
CA ILE A 198 -8.51 -16.40 -5.85
C ILE A 198 -9.68 -17.15 -6.53
N PRO A 199 -10.76 -17.53 -5.83
CA PRO A 199 -11.86 -18.25 -6.49
C PRO A 199 -12.56 -17.38 -7.53
N THR A 200 -12.78 -16.09 -7.25
CA THR A 200 -13.40 -15.17 -8.22
C THR A 200 -12.51 -14.95 -9.43
N ALA A 201 -11.20 -14.77 -9.26
CA ALA A 201 -10.26 -14.60 -10.36
C ALA A 201 -10.24 -15.83 -11.28
N ARG A 202 -10.26 -17.05 -10.72
CA ARG A 202 -10.34 -18.29 -11.51
C ARG A 202 -11.64 -18.37 -12.32
N LYS A 203 -12.77 -18.06 -11.69
CA LYS A 203 -14.08 -18.02 -12.36
C LYS A 203 -14.12 -17.00 -13.51
N LEU A 204 -13.56 -15.81 -13.29
CA LEU A 204 -13.47 -14.77 -14.33
C LEU A 204 -12.54 -15.17 -15.48
N GLN A 205 -11.43 -15.87 -15.19
CA GLN A 205 -10.54 -16.40 -16.23
C GLN A 205 -11.28 -17.40 -17.14
N GLU A 206 -12.05 -18.31 -16.57
CA GLU A 206 -12.85 -19.29 -17.33
C GLU A 206 -13.85 -18.59 -18.27
N TRP A 207 -14.58 -17.59 -17.77
CA TRP A 207 -15.55 -16.84 -18.57
C TRP A 207 -14.88 -16.04 -19.70
N SER A 208 -13.75 -15.40 -19.41
CA SER A 208 -13.00 -14.65 -20.42
C SER A 208 -12.48 -15.56 -21.55
N ALA A 209 -12.08 -16.80 -21.23
CA ALA A 209 -11.61 -17.76 -22.23
C ALA A 209 -12.75 -18.20 -23.18
N VAL A 210 -13.97 -18.36 -22.66
CA VAL A 210 -15.15 -18.70 -23.47
C VAL A 210 -15.58 -17.52 -24.34
N GLY A 211 -15.62 -16.31 -23.78
CA GLY A 211 -16.02 -15.10 -24.51
C GLY A 211 -15.11 -14.82 -25.71
N VAL A 212 -13.79 -14.86 -25.53
CA VAL A 212 -12.81 -14.64 -26.61
C VAL A 212 -12.96 -15.67 -27.75
N LEU A 213 -13.26 -16.93 -27.42
CA LEU A 213 -13.49 -17.98 -28.42
C LEU A 213 -14.78 -17.75 -29.23
N SER A 214 -15.80 -17.13 -28.66
CA SER A 214 -17.03 -16.77 -29.39
C SER A 214 -16.83 -15.57 -30.31
N THR A 215 -16.08 -14.55 -29.89
CA THR A 215 -15.82 -13.34 -30.71
C THR A 215 -14.86 -13.62 -31.87
N GLN A 216 -13.97 -14.62 -31.76
CA GLN A 216 -13.13 -15.05 -32.88
C GLN A 216 -13.85 -15.92 -33.93
N ARG A 217 -15.06 -16.40 -33.63
CA ARG A 217 -15.87 -17.23 -34.54
C ARG A 217 -17.02 -16.47 -35.21
N ALA A 218 -17.30 -15.24 -34.78
CA ALA A 218 -18.28 -14.34 -35.38
C ALA A 218 -17.58 -13.37 -36.34
#